data_AF-A0A4P8GQ80-F1
#
_entry.id   AF-A0A4P8GQ80-F1
#
_cell.length_a   1.000
_cell.length_b   1.000
_cell.length_c   1.000
_cell.angle_alpha   90.00
_cell.angle_beta   90.00
_cell.angle_gamma   90.00
#
_symmetry.space_group_name_H-M   'P 1'
#
loop_
_entity.id
_entity.type
_entity.pdbx_description
1 polymer ?
#
loop_
_entity_poly.entity_id
_entity_poly.type
_entity_poly.pdbx_seq_one_letter_code
_entity_poly.pdbx_strand_id
1 'polypeptide(L)'
;MAKRTFGMVSYLVPGCAAFHAAPKKLEEIVKSKIGRIFAPIAILLAALIAPAQPATADDPIFVPKGQGCADFNLVLSSTGGNLHTKDFYDANGNLVRSITAGKGVLLTYTNYGPDPANPVAGKSITFRTDGSVTQTRVNADGTLTVTATGHNGLVLFPTDVPAGPTATQYIGRIVFNIDPATGVFTLVSTSGQAVDVCAALA
;
A
#
# COMPACT_ATOMS: atom_id res chain seq x y z
N MET A 1 -13.57 15.67 -10.18
CA MET A 1 -13.25 14.23 -10.14
C MET A 1 -12.13 14.03 -9.14
N ALA A 2 -12.43 13.45 -7.97
CA ALA A 2 -11.42 13.18 -6.95
C ALA A 2 -10.44 12.11 -7.47
N LYS A 3 -9.16 12.41 -7.40
CA LYS A 3 -8.06 11.50 -7.74
C LYS A 3 -8.17 10.32 -6.77
N ARG A 4 -8.65 9.15 -7.24
CA ARG A 4 -8.75 7.94 -6.42
C ARG A 4 -7.32 7.50 -6.07
N THR A 5 -6.83 7.86 -4.88
CA THR A 5 -5.57 7.34 -4.36
C THR A 5 -5.82 5.88 -3.99
N PHE A 6 -5.22 4.98 -4.75
CA PHE A 6 -5.44 3.54 -4.66
C PHE A 6 -5.04 3.00 -3.29
N GLY A 7 -6.04 2.73 -2.45
CA GLY A 7 -5.86 2.09 -1.15
C GLY A 7 -5.77 0.58 -1.26
N MET A 8 -4.77 0.08 -1.98
CA MET A 8 -4.23 -1.26 -1.74
C MET A 8 -2.93 -1.01 -0.98
N VAL A 9 -2.71 -1.65 0.17
CA VAL A 9 -1.36 -1.80 0.73
C VAL A 9 -0.61 -2.83 -0.13
N SER A 10 -0.40 -2.41 -1.37
CA SER A 10 0.41 -2.97 -2.42
C SER A 10 0.49 -1.83 -3.43
N TYR A 11 1.50 -0.98 -3.25
CA TYR A 11 1.80 0.20 -4.05
C TYR A 11 1.44 0.02 -5.53
N LEU A 12 0.36 0.66 -5.98
CA LEU A 12 0.24 1.12 -7.36
C LEU A 12 0.76 2.55 -7.35
N VAL A 13 2.00 2.71 -7.80
CA VAL A 13 2.57 4.01 -8.16
C VAL A 13 1.54 4.74 -9.05
N PRO A 14 1.19 6.00 -8.77
CA PRO A 14 0.36 6.81 -9.66
C PRO A 14 1.18 7.19 -10.89
N GLY A 15 1.26 6.27 -11.86
CA GLY A 15 2.05 6.40 -13.07
C GLY A 15 1.19 6.45 -14.32
N CYS A 16 0.27 7.41 -14.41
CA CYS A 16 -0.29 7.83 -15.69
C CYS A 16 -0.54 9.34 -15.69
N ALA A 17 0.54 10.10 -15.83
CA ALA A 17 0.55 11.42 -16.44
C ALA A 17 1.98 11.80 -16.84
N ALA A 18 2.15 12.18 -18.11
CA ALA A 18 3.25 12.91 -18.72
C ALA A 18 4.60 12.18 -18.93
N PHE A 19 4.75 11.65 -20.16
CA PHE A 19 6.00 11.76 -20.92
C PHE A 19 6.55 13.19 -20.83
N HIS A 20 7.75 13.38 -20.28
CA HIS A 20 8.66 14.48 -20.60
C HIS A 20 10.09 13.97 -20.41
N ALA A 21 10.84 13.93 -21.51
CA ALA A 21 12.27 13.71 -21.51
C ALA A 21 12.99 14.95 -20.94
N ALA A 22 13.96 14.76 -20.05
CA ALA A 22 14.95 15.79 -19.70
C ALA A 22 16.20 15.16 -19.03
N PRO A 23 17.38 15.82 -19.11
CA PRO A 23 18.65 15.17 -19.43
C PRO A 23 19.53 14.76 -18.24
N LYS A 24 20.48 13.86 -18.53
CA LYS A 24 21.64 13.52 -17.71
C LYS A 24 22.45 14.77 -17.38
N LYS A 25 22.70 15.01 -16.09
CA LYS A 25 23.76 15.94 -15.65
C LYS A 25 24.88 15.15 -14.97
N LEU A 26 26.04 15.23 -15.60
CA LEU A 26 27.36 14.85 -15.12
C LEU A 26 27.88 15.98 -14.23
N GLU A 27 28.52 15.66 -13.10
CA GLU A 27 29.47 16.47 -12.29
C GLU A 27 29.50 15.87 -10.87
N GLU A 28 30.57 15.82 -10.10
CA GLU A 28 32.03 15.90 -10.31
C GLU A 28 32.63 15.41 -8.97
N ILE A 29 33.81 14.80 -9.02
CA ILE A 29 34.50 14.19 -7.87
C ILE A 29 35.37 15.25 -7.20
N VAL A 30 35.12 15.57 -5.92
CA VAL A 30 36.05 16.37 -5.10
C VAL A 30 36.73 15.48 -4.05
N LYS A 31 38.04 15.26 -4.25
CA LYS A 31 38.97 14.61 -3.31
C LYS A 31 39.26 15.55 -2.13
N SER A 32 39.08 15.08 -0.89
CA SER A 32 39.59 15.74 0.31
C SER A 32 40.62 14.85 1.01
N LYS A 33 41.82 15.41 1.26
CA LYS A 33 42.93 14.77 1.99
C LYS A 33 42.79 15.07 3.48
N ILE A 34 42.71 14.05 4.32
CA ILE A 34 42.73 14.20 5.79
C ILE A 34 44.01 13.57 6.34
N GLY A 35 44.80 14.40 7.03
CA GLY A 35 46.05 14.04 7.69
C GLY A 35 45.85 13.29 9.01
N ARG A 36 46.82 12.43 9.34
CA ARG A 36 46.94 11.65 10.58
C ARG A 36 47.55 12.49 11.71
N ILE A 37 46.91 12.59 12.88
CA ILE A 37 47.59 12.80 14.19
C ILE A 37 46.80 12.10 15.34
N PHE A 38 47.52 11.20 16.02
CA PHE A 38 47.48 10.64 17.39
C PHE A 38 46.28 10.76 18.34
N ALA A 39 45.99 9.62 19.01
CA ALA A 39 45.03 9.43 20.12
C ALA A 39 45.71 9.45 21.52
N PRO A 40 44.93 9.64 22.60
CA PRO A 40 44.91 8.60 23.65
C PRO A 40 43.49 8.27 24.19
N ILE A 41 43.40 7.06 24.76
CA ILE A 41 42.21 6.28 25.14
C ILE A 41 41.63 6.72 26.48
N ALA A 42 40.31 6.96 26.54
CA ALA A 42 39.51 6.99 27.76
C ALA A 42 38.38 5.95 27.64
N ILE A 43 38.41 4.91 28.49
CA ILE A 43 37.38 3.86 28.54
C ILE A 43 36.22 4.39 29.40
N LEU A 44 35.21 4.99 28.75
CA LEU A 44 33.88 5.16 29.35
C LEU A 44 33.03 3.94 28.99
N LEU A 45 32.41 3.31 29.99
CA LEU A 45 31.28 2.39 29.79
C LEU A 45 30.11 3.20 29.21
N ALA A 46 30.04 3.29 27.89
CA ALA A 46 28.86 3.77 27.20
C ALA A 46 27.83 2.65 27.18
N ALA A 47 26.76 2.80 27.97
CA ALA A 47 25.54 2.03 27.77
C ALA A 47 25.11 2.24 26.31
N LEU A 48 25.21 1.20 25.50
CA LEU A 48 24.72 1.18 24.12
C LEU A 48 23.19 1.29 24.17
N ILE A 49 22.69 2.53 24.29
CA ILE A 49 21.33 2.85 23.88
C ILE A 49 21.37 2.74 22.36
N ALA A 50 21.10 1.54 21.85
CA ALA A 50 20.87 1.37 20.43
C ALA A 50 19.73 2.34 20.05
N PRO A 51 19.96 3.28 19.11
CA PRO A 51 18.88 4.13 18.66
C PRO A 51 17.80 3.21 18.07
N ALA A 52 16.60 3.22 18.66
CA ALA A 52 15.45 2.58 18.04
C ALA A 52 15.29 3.23 16.66
N GLN A 53 15.51 2.46 15.59
CA GLN A 53 15.27 2.98 14.25
C GLN A 53 13.79 3.34 14.16
N PRO A 54 13.44 4.55 13.65
CA PRO A 54 12.04 4.92 13.47
C PRO A 54 11.38 3.91 12.54
N ALA A 55 10.25 3.34 12.98
CA ALA A 55 9.42 2.55 12.09
C ALA A 55 8.82 3.50 11.04
N THR A 56 9.13 3.27 9.77
CA THR A 56 8.44 3.97 8.69
C THR A 56 6.99 3.47 8.66
N ALA A 57 6.05 4.39 8.85
CA ALA A 57 4.64 4.18 8.64
C ALA A 57 4.28 4.72 7.26
N ASP A 58 3.45 4.02 6.51
CA ASP A 58 2.86 4.59 5.30
C ASP A 58 1.82 5.65 5.68
N ASP A 59 1.61 6.62 4.78
CA ASP A 59 0.55 7.61 4.95
C ASP A 59 -0.82 6.91 5.06
N PRO A 60 -1.61 7.21 6.11
CA PRO A 60 -2.93 6.63 6.25
C PRO A 60 -3.85 7.00 5.08
N ILE A 61 -4.65 6.04 4.62
CA ILE A 61 -5.66 6.24 3.59
C ILE A 61 -7.00 6.52 4.28
N PHE A 62 -7.56 7.70 4.03
CA PHE A 62 -8.88 8.07 4.52
C PHE A 62 -9.94 7.74 3.47
N VAL A 63 -10.92 6.94 3.85
CA VAL A 63 -12.05 6.53 3.03
C VAL A 63 -13.34 7.11 3.63
N PRO A 64 -14.02 8.04 2.93
CA PRO A 64 -15.21 8.65 3.47
C PRO A 64 -16.34 7.67 3.78
N LYS A 65 -17.21 8.07 4.70
CA LYS A 65 -18.50 7.42 4.94
C LYS A 65 -19.26 7.21 3.62
N GLY A 66 -19.86 6.04 3.46
CA GLY A 66 -20.60 5.64 2.26
C GLY A 66 -19.70 5.22 1.09
N GLN A 67 -18.38 5.32 1.22
CA GLN A 67 -17.43 4.84 0.21
C GLN A 67 -16.83 3.49 0.62
N GLY A 68 -16.27 3.39 1.84
CA GLY A 68 -15.68 2.14 2.33
C GLY A 68 -16.59 1.37 3.28
N CYS A 69 -17.15 2.07 4.27
CA CYS A 69 -18.18 1.57 5.17
C CYS A 69 -19.40 2.49 5.13
N ALA A 70 -20.59 1.94 5.37
CA ALA A 70 -21.84 2.70 5.25
C ALA A 70 -21.95 3.83 6.28
N ASP A 71 -21.53 3.58 7.53
CA ASP A 71 -21.91 4.42 8.67
C ASP A 71 -20.85 5.41 9.13
N PHE A 72 -19.58 5.18 8.80
CA PHE A 72 -18.45 5.94 9.30
C PHE A 72 -17.32 6.10 8.28
N ASN A 73 -16.46 7.08 8.51
CA ASN A 73 -15.20 7.25 7.79
C ASN A 73 -14.21 6.16 8.21
N LEU A 74 -13.70 5.41 7.24
CA LEU A 74 -12.73 4.34 7.47
C LEU A 74 -11.32 4.87 7.21
N VAL A 75 -10.39 4.63 8.13
CA VAL A 75 -8.96 4.89 7.92
C VAL A 75 -8.20 3.58 7.87
N LEU A 76 -7.35 3.43 6.86
CA LEU A 76 -6.44 2.30 6.71
C LEU A 76 -5.02 2.80 6.92
N SER A 77 -4.24 2.13 7.75
CA SER A 77 -2.81 2.41 7.91
C SER A 77 -1.99 1.14 7.93
N SER A 78 -0.78 1.21 7.40
CA SER A 78 0.20 0.14 7.43
C SER A 78 1.49 0.59 8.09
N THR A 79 2.08 -0.29 8.89
CA THR A 79 3.39 -0.06 9.51
C THR A 79 4.28 -1.27 9.36
N GLY A 80 5.58 -1.02 9.21
CA GLY A 80 6.57 -2.07 9.03
C GLY A 80 6.44 -2.79 7.69
N GLY A 81 6.74 -4.09 7.68
CA GLY A 81 6.85 -4.88 6.46
C GLY A 81 8.14 -4.63 5.68
N ASN A 82 8.31 -5.36 4.59
CA ASN A 82 9.38 -5.18 3.62
C ASN A 82 8.92 -5.79 2.29
N LEU A 83 8.04 -5.06 1.61
CA LEU A 83 7.50 -5.46 0.31
C LEU A 83 8.44 -4.98 -0.80
N HIS A 84 8.64 -5.84 -1.79
CA HIS A 84 9.43 -5.55 -2.97
C HIS A 84 8.58 -5.74 -4.21
N THR A 85 8.63 -4.74 -5.09
CA THR A 85 7.95 -4.78 -6.37
C THR A 85 8.94 -5.12 -7.48
N LYS A 86 8.55 -6.05 -8.35
CA LYS A 86 9.28 -6.40 -9.56
C LYS A 86 8.36 -6.28 -10.76
N ASP A 87 8.75 -5.42 -11.69
CA ASP A 87 8.06 -5.19 -12.94
C ASP A 87 8.67 -6.01 -14.08
N PHE A 88 7.82 -6.43 -15.00
CA PHE A 88 8.16 -7.21 -16.17
C PHE A 88 7.63 -6.48 -17.40
N TYR A 89 8.51 -6.30 -18.38
CA TYR A 89 8.25 -5.56 -19.60
C TYR A 89 8.38 -6.46 -20.83
N ASP A 90 7.63 -6.16 -21.89
CA ASP A 90 7.79 -6.81 -23.19
C ASP A 90 9.02 -6.27 -23.96
N ALA A 91 9.24 -6.78 -25.17
CA ALA A 91 10.35 -6.35 -26.03
C ALA A 91 10.26 -4.86 -26.46
N ASN A 92 9.07 -4.27 -26.40
CA ASN A 92 8.82 -2.87 -26.74
C ASN A 92 8.91 -1.95 -25.52
N GLY A 93 9.17 -2.50 -24.33
CA GLY A 93 9.25 -1.75 -23.08
C GLY A 93 7.89 -1.47 -22.42
N ASN A 94 6.81 -2.12 -22.84
CA ASN A 94 5.51 -1.99 -22.20
C ASN A 94 5.43 -2.87 -20.95
N LEU A 95 4.87 -2.34 -19.86
CA LEU A 95 4.62 -3.13 -18.65
C LEU A 95 3.58 -4.21 -18.95
N VAL A 96 3.92 -5.48 -18.71
CA VAL A 96 3.00 -6.62 -18.90
C VAL A 96 2.59 -7.27 -17.58
N ARG A 97 3.43 -7.13 -16.55
CA ARG A 97 3.17 -7.71 -15.23
C ARG A 97 3.96 -6.97 -14.15
N SER A 98 3.35 -6.80 -12.99
CA SER A 98 4.02 -6.38 -11.75
C SER A 98 3.76 -7.40 -10.66
N ILE A 99 4.78 -7.72 -9.87
CA ILE A 99 4.67 -8.61 -8.71
C ILE A 99 5.19 -7.86 -7.48
N THR A 100 4.35 -7.69 -6.47
CA THR A 100 4.75 -7.17 -5.16
C THR A 100 4.68 -8.31 -4.15
N ALA A 101 5.78 -8.56 -3.43
CA ALA A 101 5.88 -9.63 -2.45
C ALA A 101 6.89 -9.29 -1.36
N GLY A 102 6.79 -9.93 -0.20
CA GLY A 102 7.77 -9.80 0.87
C GLY A 102 7.17 -9.96 2.25
N LYS A 103 7.84 -9.40 3.26
CA LYS A 103 7.34 -9.40 4.64
C LYS A 103 6.11 -8.50 4.71
N GLY A 104 4.99 -9.05 5.19
CA GLY A 104 3.77 -8.28 5.35
C GLY A 104 3.87 -7.17 6.40
N VAL A 105 2.95 -6.23 6.29
CA VAL A 105 2.77 -5.08 7.19
C VAL A 105 1.89 -5.43 8.39
N LEU A 106 1.88 -4.55 9.39
CA LEU A 106 0.78 -4.47 10.34
C LEU A 106 -0.30 -3.55 9.76
N LEU A 107 -1.41 -4.14 9.29
CA LEU A 107 -2.51 -3.41 8.67
C LEU A 107 -3.58 -3.09 9.70
N THR A 108 -3.87 -1.81 9.89
CA THR A 108 -4.87 -1.33 10.87
C THR A 108 -6.00 -0.63 10.15
N TYR A 109 -7.22 -0.99 10.55
CA TYR A 109 -8.45 -0.33 10.15
C TYR A 109 -9.03 0.39 11.36
N THR A 110 -9.43 1.63 11.18
CA THR A 110 -9.99 2.46 12.25
C THR A 110 -11.26 3.14 11.79
N ASN A 111 -12.30 3.08 12.63
CA ASN A 111 -13.51 3.86 12.48
C ASN A 111 -13.26 5.29 13.00
N TYR A 112 -13.42 6.32 12.16
CA TYR A 112 -13.21 7.72 12.52
C TYR A 112 -14.52 8.52 12.73
N GLY A 113 -15.62 7.81 12.96
CA GLY A 113 -16.96 8.40 13.09
C GLY A 113 -17.49 8.94 11.76
N PRO A 114 -18.72 9.49 11.75
CA PRO A 114 -19.39 9.95 10.52
C PRO A 114 -19.02 11.37 10.09
N ASP A 115 -18.49 12.22 10.98
CA ASP A 115 -18.20 13.63 10.68
C ASP A 115 -16.84 13.75 9.94
N PRO A 116 -16.83 14.12 8.64
CA PRO A 116 -15.59 14.28 7.89
C PRO A 116 -14.82 15.56 8.25
N ALA A 117 -15.46 16.54 8.88
CA ALA A 117 -14.80 17.78 9.30
C ALA A 117 -14.08 17.60 10.65
N ASN A 118 -14.60 16.73 11.51
CA ASN A 118 -14.02 16.41 12.82
C ASN A 118 -13.91 14.89 13.00
N PRO A 119 -13.01 14.22 12.25
CA PRO A 119 -12.85 12.78 12.35
C PRO A 119 -12.24 12.43 13.73
N VAL A 120 -12.94 11.61 14.51
CA VAL A 120 -12.49 11.15 15.84
C VAL A 120 -12.25 9.66 15.79
N ALA A 121 -11.03 9.24 16.09
CA ALA A 121 -10.67 7.82 16.13
C ALA A 121 -11.52 7.09 17.18
N GLY A 122 -12.24 6.07 16.73
CA GLY A 122 -13.02 5.14 17.53
C GLY A 122 -12.34 3.76 17.59
N LYS A 123 -13.12 2.72 17.33
CA LYS A 123 -12.64 1.33 17.35
C LYS A 123 -11.63 1.08 16.22
N SER A 124 -10.62 0.28 16.53
CA SER A 124 -9.64 -0.22 15.56
C SER A 124 -9.55 -1.74 15.58
N ILE A 125 -9.23 -2.32 14.44
CA ILE A 125 -8.84 -3.72 14.29
C ILE A 125 -7.54 -3.78 13.51
N THR A 126 -6.63 -4.63 13.97
CA THR A 126 -5.29 -4.76 13.39
C THR A 126 -5.03 -6.19 12.98
N PHE A 127 -4.51 -6.37 11.78
CA PHE A 127 -4.10 -7.64 11.22
C PHE A 127 -2.59 -7.65 11.05
N ARG A 128 -1.91 -8.59 11.70
CA ARG A 128 -0.51 -8.89 11.41
C ARG A 128 -0.47 -9.70 10.12
N THR A 129 -0.08 -9.06 9.02
CA THR A 129 0.02 -9.78 7.75
C THR A 129 1.35 -10.52 7.72
N ASP A 130 1.31 -11.85 7.73
CA ASP A 130 2.52 -12.70 7.68
C ASP A 130 3.18 -12.72 6.29
N GLY A 131 2.60 -11.99 5.35
CA GLY A 131 3.01 -11.91 3.96
C GLY A 131 1.80 -11.68 3.08
N SER A 132 2.00 -10.91 2.03
CA SER A 132 1.07 -10.84 0.91
C SER A 132 1.87 -10.88 -0.39
N VAL A 133 1.31 -11.53 -1.40
CA VAL A 133 1.80 -11.46 -2.77
C VAL A 133 0.69 -10.91 -3.63
N THR A 134 0.97 -9.85 -4.35
CA THR A 134 0.10 -9.27 -5.36
C THR A 134 0.74 -9.42 -6.72
N GLN A 135 0.03 -10.01 -7.66
CA GLN A 135 0.42 -10.03 -9.07
C GLN A 135 -0.63 -9.27 -9.87
N THR A 136 -0.19 -8.22 -10.54
CA THR A 136 -0.99 -7.45 -11.50
C THR A 136 -0.55 -7.81 -12.91
N ARG A 137 -1.48 -8.23 -13.76
CA ARG A 137 -1.25 -8.45 -15.19
C ARG A 137 -2.03 -7.42 -15.99
N VAL A 138 -1.38 -6.87 -17.01
CA VAL A 138 -2.05 -6.03 -18.01
C VAL A 138 -2.66 -6.97 -19.06
N ASN A 139 -3.97 -6.84 -19.28
CA ASN A 139 -4.70 -7.61 -20.28
C ASN A 139 -4.59 -6.93 -21.66
N ALA A 140 -4.90 -7.68 -22.73
CA ALA A 140 -4.84 -7.16 -24.10
C ALA A 140 -5.81 -5.99 -24.36
N ASP A 141 -6.90 -5.90 -23.59
CA ASP A 141 -7.89 -4.82 -23.65
C ASP A 141 -7.50 -3.59 -22.79
N GLY A 142 -6.33 -3.61 -22.15
CA GLY A 142 -5.84 -2.55 -21.27
C GLY A 142 -6.37 -2.61 -19.84
N THR A 143 -7.29 -3.53 -19.52
CA THR A 143 -7.70 -3.77 -18.13
C THR A 143 -6.58 -4.46 -17.33
N LEU A 144 -6.68 -4.40 -16.01
CA LEU A 144 -5.72 -5.05 -15.12
C LEU A 144 -6.39 -6.22 -14.42
N THR A 145 -5.76 -7.39 -14.43
CA THR A 145 -6.14 -8.52 -13.56
C THR A 145 -5.19 -8.54 -12.37
N VAL A 146 -5.74 -8.37 -11.17
CA VAL A 146 -5.00 -8.49 -9.91
C VAL A 146 -5.33 -9.83 -9.26
N THR A 147 -4.30 -10.63 -8.99
CA THR A 147 -4.38 -11.81 -8.13
C THR A 147 -3.55 -11.55 -6.89
N ALA A 148 -4.19 -11.56 -5.72
CA ALA A 148 -3.49 -11.41 -4.46
C ALA A 148 -3.69 -12.62 -3.55
N THR A 149 -2.63 -13.04 -2.85
CA THR A 149 -2.62 -14.19 -1.94
C THR A 149 -2.02 -13.83 -0.60
N GLY A 150 -2.39 -14.55 0.46
CA GLY A 150 -2.02 -14.23 1.85
C GLY A 150 -3.04 -13.29 2.47
N HIS A 151 -2.59 -12.26 3.19
CA HIS A 151 -3.46 -11.27 3.81
C HIS A 151 -3.65 -10.05 2.92
N ASN A 152 -4.90 -9.78 2.50
CA ASN A 152 -5.21 -8.67 1.62
C ASN A 152 -6.48 -7.93 2.03
N GLY A 153 -6.39 -6.63 2.22
CA GLY A 153 -7.54 -5.76 2.34
C GLY A 153 -8.09 -5.38 0.97
N LEU A 154 -9.41 -5.44 0.79
CA LEU A 154 -10.09 -4.92 -0.38
C LEU A 154 -11.26 -4.04 0.06
N VAL A 155 -11.29 -2.81 -0.46
CA VAL A 155 -12.42 -1.89 -0.33
C VAL A 155 -13.12 -1.82 -1.68
N LEU A 156 -14.41 -2.14 -1.72
CA LEU A 156 -15.26 -1.95 -2.89
C LEU A 156 -16.15 -0.73 -2.66
N PHE A 157 -16.11 0.21 -3.59
CA PHE A 157 -16.93 1.41 -3.62
C PHE A 157 -18.31 1.14 -4.23
N PRO A 158 -19.28 2.06 -4.11
CA PRO A 158 -20.61 1.88 -4.70
C PRO A 158 -20.62 1.66 -6.22
N THR A 159 -19.58 2.12 -6.94
CA THR A 159 -19.44 1.93 -8.40
C THR A 159 -18.82 0.60 -8.80
N ASP A 160 -18.31 -0.18 -7.85
CA ASP A 160 -17.60 -1.42 -8.12
C ASP A 160 -18.57 -2.60 -8.27
N VAL A 161 -18.05 -3.78 -8.63
CA VAL A 161 -18.83 -4.99 -8.87
C VAL A 161 -18.28 -6.14 -8.01
N PRO A 162 -19.04 -6.70 -7.06
CA PRO A 162 -20.35 -6.24 -6.62
C PRO A 162 -20.28 -4.82 -6.02
N ALA A 163 -21.42 -4.12 -6.05
CA ALA A 163 -21.50 -2.77 -5.52
C ALA A 163 -21.18 -2.74 -4.02
N GLY A 164 -20.30 -1.84 -3.62
CA GLY A 164 -20.04 -1.49 -2.23
C GLY A 164 -21.13 -0.59 -1.62
N PRO A 165 -20.86 0.05 -0.46
CA PRO A 165 -19.58 0.14 0.23
C PRO A 165 -19.27 -1.13 1.05
N THR A 166 -18.10 -1.72 0.84
CA THR A 166 -17.59 -2.79 1.70
C THR A 166 -16.10 -2.62 1.95
N ALA A 167 -15.64 -3.00 3.14
CA ALA A 167 -14.24 -3.19 3.46
C ALA A 167 -14.06 -4.60 4.03
N THR A 168 -13.28 -5.43 3.34
CA THR A 168 -13.08 -6.83 3.71
C THR A 168 -11.60 -7.13 3.82
N GLN A 169 -11.21 -7.76 4.94
CA GLN A 169 -9.89 -8.35 5.09
C GLN A 169 -9.97 -9.82 4.68
N TYR A 170 -9.25 -10.19 3.61
CA TYR A 170 -9.13 -11.56 3.16
C TYR A 170 -7.85 -12.22 3.71
N ILE A 171 -7.96 -13.51 4.04
CA ILE A 171 -6.85 -14.39 4.36
C ILE A 171 -6.98 -15.62 3.45
N GLY A 172 -6.25 -15.62 2.34
CA GLY A 172 -6.40 -16.62 1.29
C GLY A 172 -6.02 -16.05 -0.06
N ARG A 173 -6.93 -16.13 -1.04
CA ARG A 173 -6.71 -15.61 -2.40
C ARG A 173 -7.89 -14.77 -2.86
N ILE A 174 -7.59 -13.62 -3.46
CA ILE A 174 -8.54 -12.76 -4.15
C ILE A 174 -8.11 -12.54 -5.60
N VAL A 175 -9.07 -12.46 -6.50
CA VAL A 175 -8.88 -12.05 -7.89
C VAL A 175 -9.90 -10.99 -8.20
N PHE A 176 -9.44 -9.86 -8.71
CA PHE A 176 -10.30 -8.80 -9.18
C PHE A 176 -9.70 -8.12 -10.40
N ASN A 177 -10.56 -7.56 -11.23
CA ASN A 177 -10.16 -6.74 -12.36
C ASN A 177 -10.28 -5.27 -12.00
N ILE A 178 -9.43 -4.45 -12.61
CA ILE A 178 -9.52 -3.00 -12.55
C ILE A 178 -9.63 -2.51 -13.99
N ASP A 179 -10.63 -1.68 -14.27
CA ASP A 179 -10.67 -0.87 -15.48
C ASP A 179 -9.95 0.46 -15.21
N PRO A 180 -8.76 0.71 -15.80
CA PRO A 180 -8.02 1.95 -15.56
C PRO A 180 -8.72 3.21 -16.08
N ALA A 181 -9.62 3.08 -17.06
CA ALA A 181 -10.32 4.23 -17.64
C ALA A 181 -11.39 4.77 -16.68
N THR A 182 -12.08 3.88 -15.96
CA THR A 182 -13.16 4.24 -15.03
C THR A 182 -12.76 4.16 -13.56
N GLY A 183 -11.73 3.39 -13.24
CA GLY A 183 -11.32 3.06 -11.88
C GLY A 183 -12.26 2.09 -11.17
N VAL A 184 -13.10 1.36 -11.93
CA VAL A 184 -14.05 0.36 -11.40
C VAL A 184 -13.32 -0.94 -11.10
N PHE A 185 -13.61 -1.48 -9.92
CA PHE A 185 -13.12 -2.79 -9.49
C PHE A 185 -14.20 -3.83 -9.75
N THR A 186 -13.81 -4.98 -10.26
CA THR A 186 -14.70 -6.14 -10.41
C THR A 186 -14.11 -7.34 -9.69
N LEU A 187 -14.68 -7.71 -8.55
CA LEU A 187 -14.31 -8.91 -7.82
C LEU A 187 -14.70 -10.15 -8.65
N VAL A 188 -13.70 -10.91 -9.07
CA VAL A 188 -13.87 -12.09 -9.92
C VAL A 188 -14.03 -13.33 -9.05
N SER A 189 -13.16 -13.50 -8.04
CA SER A 189 -13.23 -14.66 -7.14
C SER A 189 -12.50 -14.41 -5.84
N THR A 190 -12.93 -15.10 -4.80
CA THR A 190 -12.26 -15.15 -3.50
C THR A 190 -12.22 -16.58 -2.99
N SER A 191 -11.25 -16.90 -2.14
CA SER A 191 -11.15 -18.17 -1.43
C SER A 191 -10.34 -18.00 -0.15
N GLY A 192 -10.65 -18.79 0.87
CA GLY A 192 -10.09 -18.65 2.21
C GLY A 192 -11.05 -17.95 3.16
N GLN A 193 -10.52 -17.22 4.14
CA GLN A 193 -11.32 -16.48 5.12
C GLN A 193 -11.54 -15.03 4.66
N ALA A 194 -12.70 -14.48 5.03
CA ALA A 194 -13.06 -13.09 4.81
C ALA A 194 -13.61 -12.52 6.12
N VAL A 195 -13.06 -11.39 6.55
CA VAL A 195 -13.51 -10.64 7.72
C VAL A 195 -14.13 -9.34 7.25
N ASP A 196 -15.42 -9.15 7.54
CA ASP A 196 -16.10 -7.88 7.33
C ASP A 196 -15.57 -6.85 8.33
N VAL A 197 -14.75 -5.92 7.83
CA VAL A 197 -14.12 -4.88 8.65
C VAL A 197 -15.16 -3.88 9.12
N CYS A 198 -16.16 -3.57 8.28
CA CYS A 198 -17.19 -2.61 8.63
C CYS A 198 -18.03 -3.13 9.80
N ALA A 199 -18.47 -4.39 9.74
CA ALA A 199 -19.20 -5.02 10.84
C ALA A 199 -18.33 -5.17 12.11
N ALA A 200 -17.03 -5.47 11.97
CA ALA A 200 -16.13 -5.58 13.11
C ALA A 200 -15.88 -4.24 13.83
N LEU A 201 -16.04 -3.12 13.12
CA LEU A 201 -15.76 -1.77 13.62
C LEU A 201 -17.01 -0.93 13.97
N ALA A 202 -18.20 -1.43 13.63
CA ALA A 202 -19.48 -0.83 14.00
C ALA A 202 -19.72 -0.85 15.52
#